data_AF-W0QCR8-F1
#
_entry.id   AF-W0QCR8-F1
#
_cell.length_a   1.000
_cell.length_b   1.000
_cell.length_c   1.000
_cell.angle_alpha   90.00
_cell.angle_beta   90.00
_cell.angle_gamma   90.00
#
_symmetry.space_group_name_H-M   'P 1'
#
loop_
_entity.id
_entity.type
_entity.pdbx_description
1 polymer ?
#
loop_
_entity_poly.entity_id
_entity_poly.type
_entity_poly.pdbx_seq_one_letter_code
_entity_poly.pdbx_strand_id
1 'polypeptide(L)' 'MLTHRTTLPNGTVIELFDGTDDGMFFHSLGLPTEQNRHFKAKNHRMQAVKKARKNAKLARRKNR' A
#
# COMPACT_ATOMS: atom_id res chain seq x y z
N MET A 1 17.75 6.63 27.76
CA MET A 1 17.14 6.66 26.41
C MET A 1 16.49 5.29 26.23
N LEU A 2 15.15 5.22 26.31
CA LEU A 2 14.45 3.93 26.41
C LEU A 2 14.23 3.35 25.01
N THR A 3 14.71 2.12 24.81
CA THR A 3 14.76 1.38 23.56
C THR A 3 13.52 0.48 23.45
N HIS A 4 12.77 0.58 22.35
CA HIS A 4 11.62 -0.29 22.13
C HIS A 4 12.09 -1.73 21.92
N ARG A 5 11.60 -2.64 22.76
CA ARG A 5 11.85 -4.08 22.67
C ARG A 5 10.64 -4.75 22.03
N THR A 6 10.86 -5.43 20.92
CA THR A 6 9.82 -6.25 20.28
C THR A 6 10.28 -7.69 20.19
N THR A 7 9.35 -8.63 20.37
CA THR A 7 9.61 -10.07 20.30
C THR A 7 8.95 -10.61 19.04
N LEU A 8 9.74 -11.22 18.17
CA LEU A 8 9.25 -11.90 16.97
C LEU A 8 8.52 -13.20 17.33
N PRO A 9 7.66 -13.74 16.45
CA PRO A 9 6.92 -14.99 16.70
C PRO A 9 7.80 -16.23 16.94
N ASN A 10 9.08 -16.17 16.57
CA ASN A 10 10.09 -17.20 16.81
C ASN A 10 10.83 -17.03 18.16
N GLY A 11 10.44 -16.06 18.98
CA GLY A 11 11.04 -15.79 20.28
C GLY A 11 12.29 -14.89 20.26
N THR A 12 12.74 -14.44 19.09
CA THR A 12 13.88 -13.52 19.00
C THR A 12 13.48 -12.12 19.49
N VAL A 13 14.27 -11.54 20.41
CA VAL A 13 14.07 -10.18 20.92
C VAL A 13 14.95 -9.21 20.14
N ILE A 14 14.35 -8.15 19.61
CA ILE A 14 15.04 -7.10 18.85
C ILE A 14 14.89 -5.78 19.60
N GLU A 15 16.00 -5.06 19.76
CA GLU A 15 16.05 -3.71 20.34
C GLU A 15 16.18 -2.68 19.22
N LEU A 16 15.27 -1.70 19.18
CA LEU A 16 15.23 -0.67 18.15
C LEU A 16 15.64 0.68 18.73
N PHE A 17 16.49 1.41 18.00
CA PHE A 17 16.92 2.77 18.36
C PHE A 17 15.88 3.80 17.91
N ASP A 18 15.53 4.71 18.81
CA ASP A 18 14.43 5.70 18.73
C ASP A 18 14.70 6.88 17.77
N GLY A 19 15.37 6.61 16.64
CA GLY A 19 15.76 7.63 15.63
C GLY A 19 15.09 7.44 14.27
N THR A 20 14.24 6.43 14.13
CA THR A 20 13.50 6.16 12.90
C THR A 20 12.02 6.26 13.20
N ASP A 21 11.40 7.35 12.75
CA ASP A 21 9.94 7.46 12.62
C ASP A 21 9.38 6.11 12.16
N ASP A 22 8.34 5.60 12.82
CA ASP A 22 7.78 4.26 12.58
C ASP A 22 7.55 3.94 11.09
N GLY A 23 7.33 4.96 10.26
CA GLY A 23 7.22 4.84 8.81
C GLY A 23 8.50 4.36 8.09
N MET A 24 9.69 4.68 8.61
CA MET A 24 10.99 4.31 8.04
C MET A 24 11.36 2.85 8.30
N PHE A 25 10.91 2.27 9.41
CA PHE A 25 11.12 0.85 9.73
C PHE A 25 10.39 -0.08 8.75
N PHE A 26 9.11 0.21 8.47
CA PHE A 26 8.37 -0.58 7.47
C PHE A 26 8.91 -0.37 6.05
N HIS A 27 9.45 0.82 5.75
CA HIS A 27 10.10 1.11 4.47
C HIS A 27 11.41 0.31 4.28
N SER A 28 12.25 0.19 5.32
CA SER A 28 13.50 -0.57 5.25
C SER A 28 13.28 -2.08 5.12
N LEU A 29 12.18 -2.60 5.68
CA LEU A 29 11.75 -4.00 5.51
C LEU A 29 11.09 -4.29 4.15
N GLY A 30 10.95 -3.28 3.28
CA GLY A 30 10.27 -3.43 1.99
C GLY A 30 8.77 -3.74 2.11
N LEU A 31 8.19 -3.55 3.29
CA LEU A 31 6.78 -3.82 3.54
C LEU A 31 5.94 -2.65 3.01
N PRO A 32 4.88 -2.92 2.22
CA PRO A 32 4.03 -1.86 1.71
C PRO A 32 3.30 -1.20 2.87
N THR A 33 3.65 0.06 3.16
CA THR A 33 2.96 0.90 4.12
C THR A 33 1.48 1.08 3.75
N GLU A 34 0.62 1.24 4.74
CA GLU A 34 -0.83 1.43 4.56
C GLU A 34 -1.14 2.51 3.51
N GLN A 35 -0.43 3.63 3.54
CA GLN A 35 -0.58 4.71 2.56
C GLN A 35 -0.34 4.22 1.12
N ASN A 36 0.73 3.47 0.87
CA ASN A 36 1.06 2.93 -0.45
C ASN A 36 0.00 1.97 -0.98
N ARG A 37 -0.65 1.20 -0.09
CA ARG A 37 -1.78 0.33 -0.44
C ARG A 37 -3.00 1.15 -0.87
N HIS A 38 -3.33 2.21 -0.14
CA HIS A 38 -4.45 3.11 -0.48
C HIS A 38 -4.25 3.82 -1.82
N PHE A 39 -3.04 4.34 -2.11
CA PHE A 39 -2.75 5.01 -3.38
C PHE A 39 -2.84 4.05 -4.58
N LYS A 40 -2.31 2.83 -4.45
CA LYS A 40 -2.43 1.80 -5.51
C LYS A 40 -3.89 1.41 -5.76
N ALA A 41 -4.69 1.22 -4.71
CA ALA A 41 -6.11 0.88 -4.82
C ALA A 41 -6.91 2.00 -5.54
N LYS A 42 -6.68 3.27 -5.18
CA LYS A 42 -7.34 4.42 -5.81
C LYS A 42 -7.00 4.52 -7.30
N ASN A 43 -5.74 4.31 -7.68
CA ASN A 43 -5.30 4.35 -9.07
C ASN A 43 -5.91 3.21 -9.90
N HIS A 44 -5.96 1.99 -9.36
CA HIS A 44 -6.59 0.85 -10.04
C HIS A 44 -8.10 1.09 -10.28
N ARG A 45 -8.82 1.64 -9.29
CA ARG A 45 -10.23 2.00 -9.44
C ARG A 45 -10.46 3.03 -10.55
N MET A 46 -9.61 4.06 -10.65
CA MET A 46 -9.72 5.05 -11.73
C MET A 46 -9.49 4.45 -13.12
N GLN A 47 -8.54 3.52 -13.27
CA GLN A 47 -8.29 2.84 -14.55
C GLN A 47 -9.49 1.98 -14.98
N ALA A 48 -10.09 1.24 -14.04
CA ALA A 48 -11.28 0.44 -14.28
C ALA A 48 -12.46 1.29 -14.79
N VAL A 49 -12.71 2.45 -14.17
CA VAL A 49 -13.76 3.40 -14.58
C VAL A 49 -13.52 3.93 -15.99
N LYS A 50 -12.28 4.32 -16.34
CA LYS A 50 -11.94 4.78 -17.69
C LYS A 50 -12.17 3.69 -18.74
N LYS A 51 -11.78 2.44 -18.45
CA LYS A 51 -12.00 1.27 -19.33
C LYS A 51 -13.50 1.01 -19.53
N ALA A 52 -14.29 1.02 -18.45
CA ALA A 52 -15.73 0.83 -18.51
C ALA A 52 -16.41 1.90 -19.38
N ARG A 53 -16.04 3.18 -19.22
CA ARG A 53 -16.58 4.29 -20.04
C ARG A 53 -16.28 4.12 -21.53
N LYS A 54 -15.04 3.70 -21.88
CA LYS A 54 -14.66 3.43 -23.27
C LYS A 54 -15.49 2.28 -23.87
N ASN A 55 -15.65 1.19 -23.12
CA ASN A 55 -16.44 0.04 -23.56
C ASN A 55 -17.92 0.40 -23.76
N ALA A 56 -18.52 1.15 -22.83
CA ALA A 56 -19.90 1.62 -22.97
C ALA A 56 -20.09 2.51 -24.21
N LYS A 57 -19.12 3.41 -24.50
CA LYS A 57 -19.15 4.25 -25.71
C LYS A 57 -19.06 3.41 -26.99
N LEU A 58 -18.21 2.38 -27.01
CA LEU A 58 -18.09 1.47 -28.15
C LEU A 58 -19.38 0.66 -28.36
N ALA A 59 -19.98 0.13 -27.29
CA ALA A 59 -21.24 -0.60 -27.36
C ALA A 59 -22.37 0.26 -27.95
N ARG A 60 -22.50 1.52 -27.51
CA ARG A 60 -23.48 2.48 -28.06
C ARG A 60 -23.28 2.75 -29.56
N ARG A 61 -22.02 2.79 -30.02
CA ARG A 61 -21.70 2.97 -31.44
C ARG A 61 -22.06 1.75 -32.28
N LYS A 62 -21.98 0.54 -31.73
CA LYS A 62 -22.36 -0.69 -32.44
C LYS A 62 -23.88 -0.88 -32.53
N ASN A 63 -24.62 -0.35 -31.56
CA ASN A 63 -26.10 -0.41 -31.53
C ASN A 63 -26.77 0.73 -32.31
N ARG A 64 -26.01 1.68 -32.83
CA ARG A 64 -26.51 2.76 -33.69
C ARG A 64 -26.22 2.40 -35.14
#